data_AF-A0CLV0-F1
#
_entry.id   AF-A0CLV0-F1
#
_cell.length_a   1.000
_cell.length_b   1.000
_cell.length_c   1.000
_cell.angle_alpha   90.00
_cell.angle_beta   90.00
_cell.angle_gamma   90.00
#
_symmetry.space_group_name_H-M   'P 1'
#
loop_
_entity.id
_entity.type
_entity.pdbx_description
1 polymer ?
#
loop_
_entity_poly.entity_id
_entity_poly.type
_entity_poly.pdbx_seq_one_letter_code
_entity_poly.pdbx_strand_id
1 'polypeptide(L)'
;MDYGYYCSILDHTNEPIIGFCFYQECDKPKQICFNCFSQLHQRHQNDCLRFDKIALMISDSVKILDNLEKQEQNKMENMINLFKKNLKFISSEKAKLAQLLQQLNNQDCSQQWRNVTLNKYVKNNKYWYKFHFNSLGLQLEEIKKFERSLDQFFQPYLKADTIFISTSEPQAQIGSIERQNSNRSQESPTQPQGLKSESLAVECLTSAVDLYKEDNYQDALNFSNQAIKINSNLEQAYLIKGLCLVHLEQFEEAVDSLNDCLRLNLKIETVYYHKGYSLFVLKQFDEAIECFDRALELKANPDFYLKKAQALMSQEKYNQALESVNRALDIKTKKEYLHLKGAILHKLGNSQEELNCYLAAHGLDPNSSSINHNIGVALHKLERYQEALQYFDAALAVEPDSPDTLNQKGITLLASQSYQKALECFDSALAYKEKPEYLTNKAKTLNFLKRQKEALDIFEYVSKNYGE
;
A
#
# COMPACT_ATOMS: atom_id res chain seq x y z
N MET A 1 -5.57 -39.46 -38.36
CA MET A 1 -4.86 -40.18 -37.29
C MET A 1 -5.76 -40.09 -36.07
N ASP A 2 -6.43 -41.20 -35.73
CA ASP A 2 -7.36 -41.31 -34.60
C ASP A 2 -6.59 -41.20 -33.28
N TYR A 3 -6.53 -40.01 -32.72
CA TYR A 3 -5.93 -39.77 -31.40
C TYR A 3 -7.03 -39.73 -30.33
N GLY A 4 -7.04 -40.73 -29.44
CA GLY A 4 -7.12 -40.46 -27.99
C GLY A 4 -8.48 -40.46 -27.27
N TYR A 5 -9.53 -41.12 -27.76
CA TYR A 5 -10.80 -41.25 -27.01
C TYR A 5 -11.05 -42.60 -26.37
N TYR A 6 -10.15 -43.56 -26.55
CA TYR A 6 -10.27 -44.92 -26.04
C TYR A 6 -9.16 -45.23 -25.03
N CYS A 7 -9.49 -46.06 -24.04
CA CYS A 7 -8.56 -46.46 -23.00
C CYS A 7 -7.34 -47.16 -23.59
N SER A 8 -6.16 -46.93 -23.03
CA SER A 8 -4.90 -47.51 -23.52
C SER A 8 -4.46 -48.75 -22.73
N ILE A 9 -5.28 -49.25 -21.80
CA ILE A 9 -4.98 -50.46 -21.02
C ILE A 9 -5.30 -51.69 -21.88
N LEU A 10 -4.38 -52.66 -21.94
CA LEU A 10 -4.44 -53.87 -22.80
C LEU A 10 -5.83 -54.53 -22.86
N ASP A 11 -6.53 -54.65 -21.73
CA ASP A 11 -7.85 -55.29 -21.63
C ASP A 11 -9.04 -54.34 -21.86
N HIS A 12 -8.82 -53.03 -21.94
CA HIS A 12 -9.84 -51.99 -22.11
C HIS A 12 -9.66 -51.17 -23.40
N THR A 13 -8.81 -51.62 -24.32
CA THR A 13 -8.32 -50.85 -25.48
C THR A 13 -9.39 -50.22 -26.38
N ASN A 14 -10.61 -50.77 -26.37
CA ASN A 14 -11.75 -50.28 -27.15
C ASN A 14 -12.82 -49.53 -26.31
N GLU A 15 -12.57 -49.30 -25.02
CA GLU A 15 -13.53 -48.60 -24.16
C GLU A 15 -13.35 -47.09 -24.22
N PRO A 16 -14.43 -46.31 -24.37
CA PRO A 16 -14.33 -44.86 -24.39
C PRO A 16 -13.94 -44.31 -23.01
N ILE A 17 -13.09 -43.29 -22.99
CA ILE A 17 -12.80 -42.53 -21.78
C ILE A 17 -14.05 -41.73 -21.39
N ILE A 18 -14.42 -41.80 -20.11
CA ILE A 18 -15.62 -41.18 -19.54
C ILE A 18 -15.29 -40.06 -18.54
N GLY A 19 -14.02 -39.87 -18.18
CA GLY A 19 -13.59 -38.85 -17.22
C GLY A 19 -12.12 -38.93 -16.83
N PHE A 20 -11.79 -38.28 -15.70
CA PHE A 20 -10.45 -38.25 -15.13
C PHE A 20 -10.41 -38.54 -13.64
N CYS A 21 -9.30 -39.11 -13.17
CA CYS A 21 -8.93 -39.24 -11.76
C CYS A 21 -8.03 -38.07 -11.34
N PHE A 22 -8.44 -37.33 -10.31
CA PHE A 22 -7.71 -36.19 -9.75
C PHE A 22 -7.00 -36.52 -8.43
N TYR A 23 -7.11 -37.75 -7.93
CA TYR A 23 -6.39 -38.18 -6.73
C TYR A 23 -4.88 -38.15 -6.99
N GLN A 24 -4.15 -37.32 -6.24
CA GLN A 24 -2.75 -37.01 -6.52
C GLN A 24 -1.84 -38.24 -6.39
N GLU A 25 -2.07 -39.06 -5.37
CA GLU A 25 -1.31 -40.29 -5.09
C GLU A 25 -1.81 -41.52 -5.88
N CYS A 26 -2.62 -41.31 -6.92
CA CYS A 26 -3.08 -42.42 -7.77
C CYS A 26 -1.98 -42.86 -8.75
N ASP A 27 -1.44 -44.06 -8.55
CA ASP A 27 -0.46 -44.70 -9.44
C ASP A 27 -1.09 -45.33 -10.70
N LYS A 28 -2.40 -45.16 -10.91
CA LYS A 28 -3.15 -45.69 -12.06
C LYS A 28 -3.36 -44.62 -13.13
N PRO A 29 -3.67 -45.00 -14.38
CA PRO A 29 -3.90 -44.05 -15.45
C PRO A 29 -4.94 -42.99 -15.08
N LYS A 30 -4.62 -41.71 -15.33
CA LYS A 30 -5.49 -40.60 -14.94
C LYS A 30 -6.75 -40.51 -15.81
N GLN A 31 -6.74 -41.05 -17.01
CA GLN A 31 -7.91 -41.20 -17.88
C GLN A 31 -8.70 -42.44 -17.48
N ILE A 32 -9.99 -42.29 -17.23
CA ILE A 32 -10.85 -43.39 -16.78
C ILE A 32 -11.88 -43.76 -17.84
N CYS A 33 -11.91 -45.03 -18.25
CA CYS A 33 -13.09 -45.65 -18.86
C CYS A 33 -13.96 -46.32 -17.77
N PHE A 34 -15.07 -46.95 -18.16
CA PHE A 34 -15.98 -47.60 -17.21
C PHE A 34 -15.29 -48.72 -16.42
N ASN A 35 -14.51 -49.58 -17.08
CA ASN A 35 -13.81 -50.67 -16.39
C ASN A 35 -12.62 -50.20 -15.57
N CYS A 36 -11.89 -49.17 -16.01
CA CYS A 36 -10.86 -48.55 -15.17
C CYS A 36 -11.47 -48.01 -13.87
N PHE A 37 -12.57 -47.28 -13.97
CA PHE A 37 -13.25 -46.72 -12.80
C PHE A 37 -13.70 -47.84 -11.83
N SER A 38 -14.32 -48.90 -12.35
CA SER A 38 -14.85 -49.99 -11.54
C SER A 38 -13.79 -50.94 -10.99
N GLN A 39 -12.61 -51.07 -11.60
CA GLN A 39 -11.59 -52.05 -11.18
C GLN A 39 -10.35 -51.42 -10.55
N LEU A 40 -9.94 -50.23 -11.00
CA LEU A 40 -8.65 -49.64 -10.65
C LEU A 40 -8.77 -48.42 -9.73
N HIS A 41 -9.91 -47.73 -9.73
CA HIS A 41 -10.10 -46.49 -8.96
C HIS A 41 -11.07 -46.64 -7.76
N GLN A 42 -11.43 -47.86 -7.37
CA GLN A 42 -12.43 -48.11 -6.32
C GLN A 42 -12.08 -47.52 -4.94
N ARG A 43 -10.79 -47.33 -4.63
CA ARG A 43 -10.36 -46.82 -3.31
C ARG A 43 -10.54 -45.31 -3.15
N HIS A 44 -10.63 -44.57 -4.24
CA HIS A 44 -10.73 -43.10 -4.28
C HIS A 44 -11.70 -42.66 -5.39
N GLN A 45 -12.90 -43.26 -5.40
CA GLN A 45 -13.90 -43.03 -6.44
C GLN A 45 -14.42 -41.59 -6.46
N ASN A 46 -14.42 -40.92 -5.30
CA ASN A 46 -14.90 -39.55 -5.15
C ASN A 46 -14.01 -38.52 -5.86
N ASP A 47 -12.74 -38.87 -6.07
CA ASP A 47 -11.76 -38.03 -6.77
C ASP A 47 -11.74 -38.29 -8.28
N CYS A 48 -12.62 -39.16 -8.77
CA CYS A 48 -12.78 -39.49 -10.18
C CYS A 48 -14.04 -38.80 -10.73
N LEU A 49 -13.84 -37.82 -11.60
CA LEU A 49 -14.93 -37.04 -12.17
C LEU A 49 -15.16 -37.42 -13.63
N ARG A 50 -16.42 -37.71 -13.95
CA ARG A 50 -16.87 -37.95 -15.31
C ARG A 50 -17.07 -36.62 -16.07
N PHE A 51 -16.99 -36.68 -17.40
CA PHE A 51 -17.09 -35.49 -18.25
C PHE A 51 -18.40 -34.73 -18.09
N ASP A 52 -19.52 -35.42 -17.89
CA ASP A 52 -20.82 -34.82 -17.60
C ASP A 52 -20.81 -34.00 -16.31
N LYS A 53 -20.21 -34.52 -15.24
CA LYS A 53 -20.06 -33.81 -13.97
C LYS A 53 -19.10 -32.61 -14.08
N ILE A 54 -17.99 -32.78 -14.80
CA ILE A 54 -17.04 -31.68 -15.07
C ILE A 54 -17.71 -30.59 -15.90
N ALA A 55 -18.46 -30.95 -16.95
CA ALA A 55 -19.19 -30.01 -17.79
C ALA A 55 -20.27 -29.25 -17.01
N LEU A 56 -20.96 -29.91 -16.09
CA LEU A 56 -21.90 -29.25 -15.16
C LEU A 56 -21.20 -28.25 -14.25
N MET A 57 -20.07 -28.63 -13.64
CA MET A 57 -19.29 -27.72 -12.78
C MET A 57 -18.77 -26.50 -13.53
N ILE A 58 -18.30 -26.69 -14.77
CA ILE A 58 -17.88 -25.58 -15.64
C ILE A 58 -19.08 -24.70 -15.99
N SER A 59 -20.20 -25.30 -16.38
CA SER A 59 -21.43 -24.56 -16.71
C SER A 59 -21.93 -23.70 -15.54
N ASP A 60 -21.91 -24.23 -14.32
CA ASP A 60 -22.32 -23.48 -13.13
C ASP A 60 -21.33 -22.39 -12.76
N SER A 61 -20.04 -22.63 -12.93
CA SER A 61 -18.99 -21.61 -12.73
C SER A 61 -19.15 -20.46 -13.73
N VAL A 62 -19.44 -20.75 -15.00
CA VAL A 62 -19.72 -19.73 -16.03
C VAL A 62 -20.94 -18.90 -15.65
N LYS A 63 -22.05 -19.50 -15.20
CA LYS A 63 -23.24 -18.76 -14.74
C LYS A 63 -22.94 -17.82 -13.57
N ILE A 64 -22.09 -18.23 -12.64
CA ILE A 64 -21.68 -17.40 -11.50
C ILE A 64 -20.87 -16.20 -11.99
N LEU A 65 -19.90 -16.43 -12.88
CA LEU A 65 -19.08 -15.37 -13.46
C LEU A 65 -19.92 -14.37 -14.27
N ASP A 66 -20.85 -14.86 -15.10
CA ASP A 66 -21.79 -14.01 -15.86
C ASP A 66 -22.63 -13.11 -14.93
N ASN A 67 -23.03 -13.62 -13.76
CA ASN A 67 -23.80 -12.85 -12.78
C ASN A 67 -22.95 -11.78 -12.10
N LEU A 68 -21.70 -12.11 -11.75
CA LEU A 68 -20.76 -11.14 -11.17
C LEU A 68 -20.41 -10.04 -12.16
N GLU A 69 -20.18 -10.39 -13.43
CA GLU A 69 -19.93 -9.43 -14.50
C GLU A 69 -21.11 -8.44 -14.65
N LYS A 70 -22.34 -8.94 -14.69
CA LYS A 70 -23.55 -8.09 -14.74
C LYS A 70 -23.70 -7.19 -13.51
N GLN A 71 -23.32 -7.65 -12.32
CA GLN A 71 -23.36 -6.82 -11.11
C GLN A 71 -22.36 -5.67 -11.18
N GLU A 72 -21.14 -5.92 -11.66
CA GLU A 72 -20.13 -4.88 -11.81
C GLU A 72 -20.48 -3.89 -12.92
N GLN A 73 -21.04 -4.37 -14.05
CA GLN A 73 -21.58 -3.49 -15.11
C GLN A 73 -22.67 -2.55 -14.57
N ASN A 74 -23.63 -3.06 -13.78
CA ASN A 74 -24.68 -2.24 -13.16
C ASN A 74 -24.13 -1.20 -12.17
N LYS A 75 -23.09 -1.54 -11.38
CA LYS A 75 -22.43 -0.56 -10.49
C LYS A 75 -21.75 0.55 -11.30
N MET A 76 -21.12 0.19 -12.41
CA MET A 76 -20.45 1.14 -13.31
C MET A 76 -21.46 2.09 -13.98
N GLU A 77 -22.59 1.58 -14.47
CA GLU A 77 -23.67 2.40 -15.02
C GLU A 77 -24.27 3.36 -13.98
N ASN A 78 -24.48 2.91 -12.75
CA ASN A 78 -24.98 3.76 -11.66
C ASN A 78 -24.00 4.90 -11.33
N MET A 79 -22.70 4.61 -11.29
CA MET A 79 -21.65 5.61 -11.14
C MET A 79 -21.70 6.63 -12.29
N ILE A 80 -21.71 6.17 -13.54
CA ILE A 80 -21.79 7.04 -14.73
C ILE A 80 -23.03 7.95 -14.67
N ASN A 81 -24.18 7.42 -14.27
CA ASN A 81 -25.42 8.18 -14.15
C ASN A 81 -25.33 9.25 -13.05
N LEU A 82 -24.71 8.94 -11.90
CA LEU A 82 -24.47 9.90 -10.83
C LEU A 82 -23.54 11.03 -11.30
N PHE A 83 -22.47 10.69 -12.03
CA PHE A 83 -21.57 11.68 -12.62
C PHE A 83 -22.27 12.58 -13.63
N LYS A 84 -23.07 12.02 -14.55
CA LYS A 84 -23.87 12.80 -15.51
C LYS A 84 -24.83 13.76 -14.81
N LYS A 85 -25.43 13.36 -13.69
CA LYS A 85 -26.32 14.21 -12.88
C LYS A 85 -25.56 15.38 -12.24
N ASN A 86 -24.38 15.11 -11.67
CA ASN A 86 -23.53 16.15 -11.08
C ASN A 86 -23.02 17.13 -12.13
N LEU A 87 -22.61 16.64 -13.30
CA LEU A 87 -22.21 17.47 -14.44
C LEU A 87 -23.33 18.42 -14.87
N LYS A 88 -24.57 17.93 -15.03
CA LYS A 88 -25.74 18.77 -15.34
C LYS A 88 -26.00 19.84 -14.27
N PHE A 89 -25.86 19.50 -12.99
CA PHE A 89 -26.00 20.45 -11.89
C PHE A 89 -24.95 21.56 -11.98
N ILE A 90 -23.68 21.19 -12.18
CA ILE A 90 -22.56 22.12 -12.32
C ILE A 90 -22.75 23.04 -13.53
N SER A 91 -23.14 22.50 -14.69
CA SER A 91 -23.42 23.32 -15.89
C SER A 91 -24.58 24.29 -15.69
N SER A 92 -25.60 23.91 -14.91
CA SER A 92 -26.73 24.79 -14.55
C SER A 92 -26.28 25.96 -13.66
N GLU A 93 -25.49 25.69 -12.62
CA GLU A 93 -24.95 26.74 -11.76
C GLU A 93 -24.02 27.69 -12.54
N LYS A 94 -23.16 27.14 -13.40
CA LYS A 94 -22.30 27.91 -14.32
C LYS A 94 -23.10 28.88 -15.19
N ALA A 95 -24.24 28.45 -15.74
CA ALA A 95 -25.12 29.28 -16.56
C ALA A 95 -25.77 30.41 -15.75
N LYS A 96 -26.22 30.14 -14.51
CA LYS A 96 -26.77 31.17 -13.60
C LYS A 96 -25.74 32.25 -13.29
N LEU A 97 -24.50 31.85 -12.99
CA LEU A 97 -23.42 32.80 -12.67
C LEU A 97 -23.06 33.67 -13.88
N ALA A 98 -23.04 33.09 -15.09
CA ALA A 98 -22.81 33.83 -16.33
C ALA A 98 -23.93 34.85 -16.62
N GLN A 99 -25.20 34.49 -16.37
CA GLN A 99 -26.34 35.40 -16.52
C GLN A 99 -26.28 36.56 -15.52
N LEU A 100 -25.88 36.28 -14.26
CA LEU A 100 -25.71 37.29 -13.23
C LEU A 100 -24.60 38.28 -13.62
N LEU A 101 -23.47 37.78 -14.12
CA LEU A 101 -22.36 38.59 -14.62
C LEU A 101 -22.79 39.48 -15.80
N GLN A 102 -23.59 38.95 -16.72
CA GLN A 102 -24.10 39.70 -17.87
C GLN A 102 -25.10 40.80 -17.45
N GLN A 103 -25.96 40.54 -16.47
CA GLN A 103 -26.86 41.56 -15.92
C GLN A 103 -26.09 42.69 -15.23
N LEU A 104 -25.03 42.36 -14.50
CA LEU A 104 -24.14 43.34 -13.88
C LEU A 104 -23.37 44.20 -14.89
N ASN A 105 -23.01 43.62 -16.04
CA ASN A 105 -22.31 44.33 -17.11
C ASN A 105 -23.25 45.18 -17.99
N ASN A 106 -24.51 44.77 -18.15
CA ASN A 106 -25.48 45.46 -19.01
C ASN A 106 -26.27 46.56 -18.29
N GLN A 107 -26.19 46.66 -16.97
CA GLN A 107 -26.82 47.75 -16.22
C GLN A 107 -25.81 48.87 -15.98
N ASP A 108 -26.07 50.02 -16.60
CA ASP A 108 -25.53 51.31 -16.19
C ASP A 108 -25.95 51.55 -14.72
N CYS A 109 -25.08 51.12 -13.81
CA CYS A 109 -25.29 51.04 -12.36
C CYS A 109 -25.45 52.40 -11.67
N SER A 110 -25.67 53.47 -12.43
CA SER A 110 -25.81 54.84 -11.95
C SER A 110 -27.26 55.23 -11.60
N GLN A 111 -28.29 54.63 -12.21
CA GLN A 111 -29.68 55.09 -12.05
C GLN A 111 -30.62 54.16 -11.26
N GLN A 112 -30.49 52.84 -11.32
CA GLN A 112 -31.40 51.93 -10.59
C GLN A 112 -31.12 51.86 -9.08
N TRP A 113 -29.96 52.32 -8.62
CA TRP A 113 -29.60 52.40 -7.20
C TRP A 113 -30.37 53.51 -6.43
N ARG A 114 -31.14 54.37 -7.11
CA ARG A 114 -31.89 55.46 -6.43
C ARG A 114 -33.21 55.04 -5.81
N ASN A 115 -33.85 53.95 -6.26
CA ASN A 115 -35.25 53.68 -5.87
C ASN A 115 -35.49 52.40 -5.06
N VAL A 116 -34.49 51.56 -4.80
CA VAL A 116 -34.68 50.36 -3.95
C VAL A 116 -33.82 50.46 -2.70
N THR A 117 -34.38 51.13 -1.69
CA THR A 117 -34.16 50.88 -0.26
C THR A 117 -32.72 50.81 0.24
N LEU A 118 -31.84 51.67 -0.27
CA LEU A 118 -30.44 51.75 0.18
C LEU A 118 -30.25 52.39 1.57
N ASN A 119 -31.24 53.06 2.17
CA ASN A 119 -31.01 53.81 3.40
C ASN A 119 -31.05 52.99 4.71
N LYS A 120 -31.47 51.72 4.72
CA LYS A 120 -31.52 50.91 5.94
C LYS A 120 -30.38 49.89 6.09
N TYR A 121 -29.74 49.47 4.98
CA TYR A 121 -28.72 48.41 4.99
C TYR A 121 -27.26 48.90 4.79
N VAL A 122 -27.06 50.10 4.24
CA VAL A 122 -25.74 50.57 3.79
C VAL A 122 -24.85 51.11 4.91
N LYS A 123 -25.39 51.40 6.10
CA LYS A 123 -24.53 51.80 7.23
C LYS A 123 -23.73 50.67 7.87
N ASN A 124 -24.11 49.40 7.68
CA ASN A 124 -23.51 48.30 8.46
C ASN A 124 -22.57 47.36 7.70
N ASN A 125 -22.49 47.36 6.36
CA ASN A 125 -21.69 46.33 5.67
C ASN A 125 -21.00 46.82 4.38
N LYS A 126 -19.88 47.53 4.54
CA LYS A 126 -19.01 48.00 3.44
C LYS A 126 -18.13 46.92 2.81
N TYR A 127 -18.05 45.73 3.41
CA TYR A 127 -17.10 44.67 3.03
C TYR A 127 -17.69 43.54 2.18
N TRP A 128 -19.02 43.49 2.02
CA TRP A 128 -19.69 42.30 1.47
C TRP A 128 -19.69 42.23 -0.07
N TYR A 129 -19.73 43.36 -0.78
CA TYR A 129 -19.87 43.38 -2.25
C TYR A 129 -18.56 43.22 -3.04
N LYS A 130 -17.39 43.53 -2.44
CA LYS A 130 -16.09 43.33 -3.11
C LYS A 130 -15.65 41.86 -3.09
N PHE A 131 -16.20 41.08 -2.16
CA PHE A 131 -15.87 39.66 -1.95
C PHE A 131 -16.60 38.73 -2.94
N HIS A 132 -17.84 39.05 -3.32
CA HIS A 132 -18.65 38.15 -4.15
C HIS A 132 -18.32 38.16 -5.65
N PHE A 133 -17.79 39.26 -6.20
CA PHE A 133 -17.39 39.28 -7.63
C PHE A 133 -16.15 38.42 -7.92
N ASN A 134 -15.14 38.46 -7.05
CA ASN A 134 -13.97 37.58 -7.16
C ASN A 134 -14.34 36.12 -6.89
N SER A 135 -15.29 35.87 -5.98
CA SER A 135 -15.82 34.53 -5.69
C SER A 135 -16.52 33.89 -6.89
N LEU A 136 -17.28 34.65 -7.69
CA LEU A 136 -17.94 34.12 -8.89
C LEU A 136 -16.95 33.73 -10.01
N GLY A 137 -15.91 34.54 -10.22
CA GLY A 137 -14.85 34.26 -11.20
C GLY A 137 -14.00 33.05 -10.83
N LEU A 138 -13.68 32.90 -9.54
CA LEU A 138 -12.97 31.73 -8.99
C LEU A 138 -13.81 30.46 -9.10
N GLN A 139 -15.12 30.54 -8.82
CA GLN A 139 -16.02 29.39 -8.99
C GLN A 139 -16.13 28.94 -10.46
N LEU A 140 -16.08 29.86 -11.42
CA LEU A 140 -16.08 29.54 -12.85
C LEU A 140 -14.77 28.87 -13.32
N GLU A 141 -13.62 29.22 -12.75
CA GLU A 141 -12.35 28.54 -13.03
C GLU A 141 -12.25 27.17 -12.37
N GLU A 142 -12.71 27.03 -11.12
CA GLU A 142 -12.80 25.77 -10.39
C GLU A 142 -13.71 24.77 -11.14
N ILE A 143 -14.87 25.24 -11.62
CA ILE A 143 -15.78 24.43 -12.43
C ILE A 143 -15.13 24.00 -13.76
N LYS A 144 -14.37 24.87 -14.43
CA LYS A 144 -13.65 24.52 -15.67
C LYS A 144 -12.48 23.54 -15.42
N LYS A 145 -11.80 23.66 -14.28
CA LYS A 145 -10.76 22.70 -13.86
C LYS A 145 -11.39 21.34 -13.56
N PHE A 146 -12.52 21.32 -12.87
CA PHE A 146 -13.27 20.10 -12.59
C PHE A 146 -13.83 19.44 -13.87
N GLU A 147 -14.38 20.21 -14.83
CA GLU A 147 -14.79 19.71 -16.15
C GLU A 147 -13.62 19.06 -16.91
N ARG A 148 -12.42 19.69 -16.92
CA ARG A 148 -11.21 19.12 -17.55
C ARG A 148 -10.70 17.86 -16.86
N SER A 149 -10.76 17.82 -15.53
CA SER A 149 -10.37 16.65 -14.75
C SER A 149 -11.33 15.48 -14.97
N LEU A 150 -12.63 15.74 -15.13
CA LEU A 150 -13.61 14.72 -15.53
C LEU A 150 -13.33 14.23 -16.96
N ASP A 151 -13.08 15.11 -17.91
CA ASP A 151 -12.73 14.72 -19.29
C ASP A 151 -11.45 13.87 -19.34
N GLN A 152 -10.39 14.25 -18.62
CA GLN A 152 -9.15 13.46 -18.54
C GLN A 152 -9.34 12.11 -17.85
N PHE A 153 -10.19 12.03 -16.83
CA PHE A 153 -10.45 10.79 -16.09
C PHE A 153 -11.31 9.81 -16.90
N PHE A 154 -12.26 10.28 -17.71
CA PHE A 154 -13.15 9.43 -18.51
C PHE A 154 -12.68 9.15 -19.94
N GLN A 155 -11.71 9.91 -20.48
CA GLN A 155 -11.11 9.67 -21.81
C GLN A 155 -10.58 8.24 -22.04
N PRO A 156 -9.96 7.55 -21.06
CA PRO A 156 -9.54 6.16 -21.22
C PRO A 156 -10.72 5.18 -21.33
N TYR A 157 -11.82 5.45 -20.62
CA TYR A 157 -12.99 4.57 -20.53
C TYR A 157 -13.94 4.70 -21.73
N LEU A 158 -14.00 5.88 -22.36
CA LEU A 158 -14.76 6.11 -23.60
C LEU A 158 -14.07 5.56 -24.86
N LYS A 159 -12.74 5.33 -24.82
CA LYS A 159 -11.97 4.76 -25.94
C LYS A 159 -12.07 3.23 -26.04
N ALA A 160 -12.52 2.55 -24.99
CA ALA A 160 -12.63 1.09 -24.96
C ALA A 160 -13.68 0.52 -25.95
N ASP A 161 -14.65 1.33 -26.40
CA ASP A 161 -15.66 0.93 -27.40
C ASP A 161 -15.18 1.02 -28.87
N THR A 162 -13.91 1.33 -29.13
CA THR A 162 -13.40 1.49 -30.52
C THR A 162 -12.25 0.56 -30.91
N ILE A 163 -11.89 -0.43 -30.09
CA ILE A 163 -10.86 -1.42 -30.43
C ILE A 163 -11.50 -2.68 -31.00
N PHE A 164 -12.17 -2.54 -32.14
CA PHE A 164 -12.35 -3.60 -33.12
C PHE A 164 -12.55 -2.91 -34.47
N ILE A 165 -11.47 -2.84 -35.26
CA ILE A 165 -11.43 -2.94 -36.73
C ILE A 165 -9.99 -2.70 -37.22
N SER A 166 -9.42 -3.77 -37.78
CA SER A 166 -8.38 -3.89 -38.82
C SER A 166 -7.04 -3.14 -38.71
N THR A 167 -6.01 -3.90 -38.37
CA THR A 167 -4.80 -4.17 -39.19
C THR A 167 -4.42 -3.19 -40.32
N SER A 168 -3.26 -2.53 -40.18
CA SER A 168 -2.14 -2.67 -41.13
C SER A 168 -0.87 -1.96 -40.62
N GLU A 169 0.26 -2.55 -40.97
CA GLU A 169 1.65 -2.30 -40.54
C GLU A 169 2.32 -1.02 -41.14
N PRO A 170 3.56 -0.68 -40.73
CA PRO A 170 4.07 0.69 -40.64
C PRO A 170 4.92 1.15 -41.84
N GLN A 171 5.09 2.46 -42.00
CA GLN A 171 6.21 3.04 -42.75
C GLN A 171 6.85 4.24 -42.04
N ALA A 172 8.17 4.27 -42.17
CA ALA A 172 9.17 5.12 -41.55
C ALA A 172 9.11 6.60 -41.97
N GLN A 173 9.61 7.49 -41.12
CA GLN A 173 10.93 8.11 -41.30
C GLN A 173 11.26 9.08 -40.16
N ILE A 174 12.42 8.84 -39.55
CA ILE A 174 13.11 9.72 -38.63
C ILE A 174 13.82 10.79 -39.46
N GLY A 175 13.55 12.06 -39.18
CA GLY A 175 14.23 13.22 -39.73
C GLY A 175 14.49 14.24 -38.63
N SER A 176 15.74 14.26 -38.16
CA SER A 176 16.35 15.26 -37.29
C SER A 176 16.24 16.67 -37.89
N ILE A 177 15.85 17.66 -37.08
CA ILE A 177 16.10 19.08 -37.38
C ILE A 177 16.77 19.73 -36.17
N GLU A 178 17.97 20.22 -36.45
CA GLU A 178 18.90 20.92 -35.58
C GLU A 178 18.45 22.34 -35.24
N ARG A 179 19.07 22.83 -34.15
CA ARG A 179 19.13 24.22 -33.70
C ARG A 179 19.54 25.17 -34.82
N GLN A 180 18.84 26.29 -34.97
CA GLN A 180 19.45 27.53 -35.44
C GLN A 180 18.94 28.74 -34.64
N ASN A 181 19.89 29.37 -33.95
CA ASN A 181 19.82 30.77 -33.54
C ASN A 181 19.89 31.67 -34.78
N SER A 182 19.03 32.68 -34.86
CA SER A 182 19.38 33.94 -35.54
C SER A 182 18.65 35.13 -34.91
N ASN A 183 19.40 36.21 -34.74
CA ASN A 183 19.01 37.46 -34.08
C ASN A 183 18.36 38.48 -35.04
N ARG A 184 17.61 39.43 -34.42
CA ARG A 184 17.10 40.77 -34.84
C ARG A 184 15.56 40.78 -34.93
N SER A 185 14.83 41.72 -34.35
CA SER A 185 15.10 43.15 -34.14
C SER A 185 14.28 43.74 -32.99
N GLN A 186 14.69 44.94 -32.57
CA GLN A 186 14.19 45.80 -31.50
C GLN A 186 12.66 46.03 -31.46
N GLU A 187 12.06 45.77 -30.30
CA GLU A 187 11.05 46.62 -29.67
C GLU A 187 11.30 46.59 -28.14
N SER A 188 11.08 47.72 -27.47
CA SER A 188 11.30 47.91 -26.02
C SER A 188 10.17 48.78 -25.46
N PRO A 189 9.97 48.86 -24.13
CA PRO A 189 9.76 47.76 -23.20
C PRO A 189 8.63 48.10 -22.20
N THR A 190 7.68 47.21 -21.93
CA THR A 190 6.99 47.11 -20.61
C THR A 190 6.06 45.90 -20.59
N GLN A 191 6.62 44.71 -20.41
CA GLN A 191 5.94 43.62 -19.72
C GLN A 191 6.87 43.13 -18.60
N PRO A 192 6.37 42.84 -17.40
CA PRO A 192 7.14 42.90 -16.16
C PRO A 192 8.14 41.74 -16.12
N GLN A 193 9.40 42.03 -15.77
CA GLN A 193 10.41 41.00 -15.51
C GLN A 193 9.94 39.94 -14.50
N GLY A 194 8.99 40.27 -13.62
CA GLY A 194 8.36 39.34 -12.67
C GLY A 194 7.54 38.20 -13.31
N LEU A 195 6.87 38.42 -14.44
CA LEU A 195 6.05 37.38 -15.10
C LEU A 195 6.91 36.29 -15.75
N LYS A 196 8.12 36.66 -16.23
CA LYS A 196 9.08 35.69 -16.79
C LYS A 196 9.76 34.86 -15.70
N SER A 197 10.08 35.47 -14.55
CA SER A 197 10.65 34.74 -13.41
C SER A 197 9.64 33.79 -12.78
N GLU A 198 8.36 34.17 -12.71
CA GLU A 198 7.31 33.27 -12.22
C GLU A 198 7.10 32.05 -13.13
N SER A 199 7.07 32.25 -14.47
CA SER A 199 6.99 31.15 -15.44
C SER A 199 8.16 30.17 -15.28
N LEU A 200 9.38 30.70 -15.13
CA LEU A 200 10.58 29.87 -14.96
C LEU A 200 10.56 29.07 -13.65
N ALA A 201 10.04 29.64 -12.57
CA ALA A 201 9.90 28.93 -11.30
C ALA A 201 8.92 27.75 -11.41
N VAL A 202 7.82 27.94 -12.14
CA VAL A 202 6.83 26.89 -12.41
C VAL A 202 7.41 25.79 -13.32
N GLU A 203 8.23 26.14 -14.31
CA GLU A 203 8.95 25.18 -15.13
C GLU A 203 9.92 24.32 -14.30
N CYS A 204 10.76 24.96 -13.48
CA CYS A 204 11.66 24.24 -12.56
C CYS A 204 10.89 23.31 -11.61
N LEU A 205 9.74 23.78 -11.07
CA LEU A 205 8.87 22.95 -10.23
C LEU A 205 8.30 21.76 -11.00
N THR A 206 7.88 21.96 -12.26
CA THR A 206 7.33 20.88 -13.09
C THR A 206 8.40 19.81 -13.35
N SER A 207 9.62 20.23 -13.73
CA SER A 207 10.76 19.31 -13.87
C SER A 207 11.08 18.58 -12.58
N ALA A 208 11.04 19.26 -11.43
CA ALA A 208 11.26 18.63 -10.13
C ALA A 208 10.21 17.55 -9.83
N VAL A 209 8.93 17.81 -10.12
CA VAL A 209 7.84 16.85 -9.94
C VAL A 209 8.01 15.63 -10.84
N ASP A 210 8.39 15.82 -12.10
CA ASP A 210 8.53 14.72 -13.05
C ASP A 210 9.75 13.85 -12.71
N LEU A 211 10.89 14.45 -12.38
CA LEU A 211 12.07 13.72 -11.91
C LEU A 211 11.81 12.98 -10.61
N TYR A 212 11.00 13.54 -9.70
CA TYR A 212 10.59 12.85 -8.48
C TYR A 212 9.78 11.57 -8.79
N LYS A 213 8.90 11.61 -9.79
CA LYS A 213 8.13 10.42 -10.22
C LYS A 213 8.99 9.36 -10.91
N GLU A 214 10.11 9.77 -11.49
CA GLU A 214 11.12 8.89 -12.09
C GLU A 214 12.14 8.36 -11.06
N ASP A 215 11.90 8.59 -9.77
CA ASP A 215 12.80 8.23 -8.66
C ASP A 215 14.19 8.88 -8.73
N ASN A 216 14.36 9.93 -9.54
CA ASN A 216 15.58 10.72 -9.60
C ASN A 216 15.54 11.86 -8.57
N TYR A 217 15.65 11.48 -7.29
CA TYR A 217 15.47 12.39 -6.16
C TYR A 217 16.55 13.49 -6.07
N GLN A 218 17.78 13.21 -6.52
CA GLN A 218 18.86 14.19 -6.44
C GLN A 218 18.65 15.33 -7.45
N ASP A 219 18.26 15.02 -8.69
CA ASP A 219 17.98 16.05 -9.68
C ASP A 219 16.65 16.77 -9.38
N ALA A 220 15.64 16.05 -8.90
CA ALA A 220 14.40 16.64 -8.41
C ALA A 220 14.65 17.66 -7.28
N LEU A 221 15.52 17.33 -6.33
CA LEU A 221 15.96 18.22 -5.26
C LEU A 221 16.66 19.48 -5.82
N ASN A 222 17.53 19.31 -6.82
CA ASN A 222 18.22 20.43 -7.46
C ASN A 222 17.24 21.39 -8.15
N PHE A 223 16.31 20.87 -8.94
CA PHE A 223 15.29 21.67 -9.62
C PHE A 223 14.31 22.34 -8.64
N SER A 224 13.93 21.65 -7.56
CA SER A 224 13.11 22.25 -6.53
C SER A 224 13.84 23.42 -5.82
N ASN A 225 15.12 23.25 -5.47
CA ASN A 225 15.92 24.34 -4.91
C ASN A 225 16.05 25.53 -5.88
N GLN A 226 16.14 25.29 -7.19
CA GLN A 226 16.10 26.35 -8.20
C GLN A 226 14.74 27.07 -8.21
N ALA A 227 13.63 26.33 -8.19
CA ALA A 227 12.29 26.90 -8.13
C ALA A 227 12.11 27.79 -6.89
N ILE A 228 12.56 27.33 -5.71
CA ILE A 228 12.53 28.09 -4.44
C ILE A 228 13.40 29.35 -4.53
N LYS A 229 14.58 29.26 -5.14
CA LYS A 229 15.48 30.41 -5.31
C LYS A 229 14.88 31.50 -6.20
N ILE A 230 14.09 31.12 -7.21
CA ILE A 230 13.41 32.05 -8.11
C ILE A 230 12.15 32.62 -7.44
N ASN A 231 11.37 31.77 -6.78
CA ASN A 231 10.17 32.15 -6.05
C ASN A 231 10.05 31.35 -4.73
N SER A 232 10.35 32.04 -3.62
CA SER A 232 10.32 31.49 -2.27
C SER A 232 8.91 31.27 -1.71
N ASN A 233 7.86 31.68 -2.42
CA ASN A 233 6.48 31.51 -2.00
C ASN A 233 5.79 30.32 -2.68
N LEU A 234 6.55 29.44 -3.35
CA LEU A 234 6.02 28.22 -3.98
C LEU A 234 5.98 27.06 -2.99
N GLU A 235 4.84 26.87 -2.35
CA GLU A 235 4.64 25.82 -1.36
C GLU A 235 4.88 24.41 -1.93
N GLN A 236 4.55 24.16 -3.20
CA GLN A 236 4.76 22.86 -3.83
C GLN A 236 6.25 22.56 -4.05
N ALA A 237 7.09 23.58 -4.25
CA ALA A 237 8.53 23.38 -4.40
C ALA A 237 9.13 22.87 -3.08
N TYR A 238 8.80 23.52 -1.96
CA TYR A 238 9.19 23.03 -0.63
C TYR A 238 8.67 21.62 -0.34
N LEU A 239 7.47 21.27 -0.81
CA LEU A 239 6.92 19.93 -0.66
C LEU A 239 7.80 18.92 -1.40
N ILE A 240 8.06 19.13 -2.70
CA ILE A 240 8.90 18.22 -3.48
C ILE A 240 10.30 18.13 -2.90
N LYS A 241 10.87 19.25 -2.44
CA LYS A 241 12.16 19.25 -1.73
C LYS A 241 12.11 18.35 -0.50
N GLY A 242 11.12 18.53 0.37
CA GLY A 242 10.95 17.72 1.58
C GLY A 242 10.79 16.23 1.26
N LEU A 243 10.00 15.89 0.24
CA LEU A 243 9.83 14.49 -0.20
C LEU A 243 11.13 13.89 -0.74
N CYS A 244 11.89 14.63 -1.56
CA CYS A 244 13.20 14.16 -2.05
C CYS A 244 14.17 13.91 -0.89
N LEU A 245 14.22 14.83 0.09
CA LEU A 245 15.08 14.71 1.26
C LEU A 245 14.73 13.49 2.11
N VAL A 246 13.44 13.14 2.24
CA VAL A 246 13.01 11.89 2.91
C VAL A 246 13.58 10.66 2.21
N HIS A 247 13.52 10.58 0.88
CA HIS A 247 14.07 9.44 0.13
C HIS A 247 15.60 9.41 0.09
N LEU A 248 16.24 10.57 0.25
CA LEU A 248 17.69 10.70 0.39
C LEU A 248 18.17 10.53 1.84
N GLU A 249 17.28 10.14 2.77
CA GLU A 249 17.56 9.94 4.20
C GLU A 249 18.10 11.18 4.94
N GLN A 250 17.84 12.38 4.40
CA GLN A 250 18.19 13.68 5.00
C GLN A 250 16.99 14.19 5.80
N PHE A 251 16.74 13.56 6.96
CA PHE A 251 15.49 13.72 7.69
C PHE A 251 15.35 15.08 8.38
N GLU A 252 16.43 15.66 8.89
CA GLU A 252 16.42 16.99 9.51
C GLU A 252 16.05 18.07 8.48
N GLU A 253 16.72 18.10 7.33
CA GLU A 253 16.43 19.06 6.26
C GLU A 253 15.04 18.83 5.64
N ALA A 254 14.57 17.57 5.62
CA ALA A 254 13.22 17.25 5.21
C ALA A 254 12.19 17.91 6.15
N VAL A 255 12.38 17.82 7.48
CA VAL A 255 11.51 18.47 8.47
C VAL A 255 11.49 19.98 8.26
N ASP A 256 12.64 20.61 8.03
CA ASP A 256 12.72 22.05 7.77
C ASP A 256 11.95 22.46 6.51
N SER A 257 12.14 21.72 5.42
CA SER A 257 11.46 21.99 4.14
C SER A 257 9.95 21.77 4.24
N LEU A 258 9.51 20.77 5.01
CA LEU A 258 8.08 20.53 5.25
C LEU A 258 7.47 21.56 6.21
N ASN A 259 8.26 22.10 7.14
CA ASN A 259 7.85 23.24 7.95
C ASN A 259 7.67 24.50 7.10
N ASP A 260 8.50 24.74 6.08
CA ASP A 260 8.28 25.81 5.10
C ASP A 260 6.95 25.65 4.37
N CYS A 261 6.58 24.43 3.95
CA CYS A 261 5.28 24.16 3.34
C CYS A 261 4.13 24.60 4.26
N LEU A 262 4.21 24.24 5.54
CA LEU A 262 3.19 24.59 6.54
C LEU A 262 3.15 26.10 6.82
N ARG A 263 4.30 26.79 6.83
CA ARG A 263 4.39 28.25 6.94
C ARG A 263 3.71 28.95 5.76
N LEU A 264 3.85 28.39 4.56
CA LEU A 264 3.18 28.86 3.33
C LEU A 264 1.72 28.38 3.22
N ASN A 265 1.14 27.82 4.28
CA ASN A 265 -0.24 27.35 4.38
C ASN A 265 -0.61 26.12 3.51
N LEU A 266 0.36 25.33 3.05
CA LEU A 266 0.08 24.04 2.42
C LEU A 266 -0.19 22.96 3.47
N LYS A 267 -1.41 22.94 3.98
CA LYS A 267 -1.87 22.00 5.02
C LYS A 267 -2.56 20.80 4.40
N ILE A 268 -1.78 19.95 3.74
CA ILE A 268 -2.24 18.68 3.16
C ILE A 268 -1.70 17.50 3.96
N GLU A 269 -2.36 16.34 3.86
CA GLU A 269 -2.01 15.15 4.63
C GLU A 269 -0.58 14.68 4.35
N THR A 270 -0.12 14.81 3.11
CA THR A 270 1.21 14.42 2.66
C THR A 270 2.31 15.15 3.43
N VAL A 271 2.17 16.46 3.66
CA VAL A 271 3.17 17.27 4.37
C VAL A 271 3.31 16.76 5.81
N TYR A 272 2.19 16.57 6.50
CA TYR A 272 2.19 16.08 7.87
C TYR A 272 2.69 14.64 7.97
N TYR A 273 2.28 13.75 7.07
CA TYR A 273 2.74 12.36 7.07
C TYR A 273 4.25 12.26 6.89
N HIS A 274 4.82 12.93 5.88
CA HIS A 274 6.25 12.86 5.63
C HIS A 274 7.07 13.56 6.71
N LYS A 275 6.55 14.66 7.28
CA LYS A 275 7.18 15.30 8.44
C LYS A 275 7.18 14.37 9.65
N GLY A 276 6.04 13.75 9.94
CA GLY A 276 5.91 12.78 11.02
C GLY A 276 6.81 11.56 10.83
N TYR A 277 6.96 11.08 9.58
CA TYR A 277 7.88 10.00 9.25
C TYR A 277 9.34 10.39 9.52
N SER A 278 9.79 11.56 9.07
CA SER A 278 11.14 12.04 9.37
C SER A 278 11.39 12.16 10.87
N LEU A 279 10.45 12.75 11.61
CA LEU A 279 10.52 12.88 13.07
C LEU A 279 10.58 11.52 13.78
N PHE A 280 9.81 10.53 13.29
CA PHE A 280 9.83 9.17 13.81
C PHE A 280 11.22 8.53 13.64
N VAL A 281 11.86 8.68 12.48
CA VAL A 281 13.21 8.17 12.25
C VAL A 281 14.24 8.88 13.14
N LEU A 282 14.06 10.18 13.36
CA LEU A 282 14.84 10.99 14.30
C LEU A 282 14.51 10.70 15.78
N LYS A 283 13.64 9.73 16.08
CA LYS A 283 13.20 9.32 17.42
C LYS A 283 12.47 10.41 18.21
N GLN A 284 11.97 11.45 17.53
CA GLN A 284 11.11 12.49 18.07
C GLN A 284 9.66 12.02 18.02
N PHE A 285 9.33 11.06 18.87
CA PHE A 285 8.09 10.30 18.76
C PHE A 285 6.83 11.10 19.09
N ASP A 286 6.87 12.03 20.04
CA ASP A 286 5.69 12.84 20.41
C ASP A 286 5.28 13.77 19.25
N GLU A 287 6.24 14.47 18.66
CA GLU A 287 6.03 15.34 17.50
C GLU A 287 5.63 14.55 16.25
N ALA A 288 6.19 13.35 16.08
CA ALA A 288 5.78 12.44 15.00
C ALA A 288 4.31 12.04 15.13
N ILE A 289 3.87 11.68 16.35
CA ILE A 289 2.47 11.32 16.63
C ILE A 289 1.54 12.50 16.35
N GLU A 290 1.88 13.73 16.79
CA GLU A 290 1.07 14.91 16.46
C GLU A 290 0.96 15.10 14.94
N CYS A 291 2.05 14.94 14.21
CA CYS A 291 2.02 15.05 12.75
C CYS A 291 1.12 13.98 12.11
N PHE A 292 1.19 12.73 12.56
CA PHE A 292 0.29 11.68 12.06
C PHE A 292 -1.17 11.96 12.39
N ASP A 293 -1.46 12.53 13.57
CA ASP A 293 -2.81 12.93 13.94
C ASP A 293 -3.35 14.05 13.05
N ARG A 294 -2.55 15.08 12.76
CA ARG A 294 -2.93 16.11 11.78
C ARG A 294 -3.16 15.55 10.39
N ALA A 295 -2.35 14.58 9.95
CA ALA A 295 -2.55 13.91 8.66
C ALA A 295 -3.89 13.15 8.64
N LEU A 296 -4.23 12.46 9.74
CA LEU A 296 -5.47 11.69 9.90
C LEU A 296 -6.72 12.58 10.02
N GLU A 297 -6.62 13.76 10.63
CA GLU A 297 -7.68 14.79 10.64
C GLU A 297 -8.04 15.25 9.23
N LEU A 298 -7.05 15.37 8.34
CA LEU A 298 -7.26 15.77 6.96
C LEU A 298 -7.78 14.62 6.09
N LYS A 299 -7.25 13.41 6.31
CA LYS A 299 -7.63 12.23 5.54
C LYS A 299 -7.33 10.95 6.30
N ALA A 300 -8.37 10.17 6.56
CA ALA A 300 -8.22 8.83 7.10
C ALA A 300 -7.43 7.95 6.11
N ASN A 301 -6.31 7.39 6.57
CA ASN A 301 -5.46 6.50 5.80
C ASN A 301 -4.87 5.41 6.71
N PRO A 302 -4.97 4.13 6.35
CA PRO A 302 -4.46 3.04 7.18
C PRO A 302 -2.95 3.10 7.39
N ASP A 303 -2.17 3.60 6.42
CA ASP A 303 -0.72 3.71 6.56
C ASP A 303 -0.33 4.80 7.57
N PHE A 304 -1.14 5.85 7.73
CA PHE A 304 -0.90 6.89 8.75
C PHE A 304 -1.17 6.34 10.16
N TYR A 305 -2.28 5.59 10.31
CA TYR A 305 -2.57 4.86 11.55
C TYR A 305 -1.46 3.86 11.90
N LEU A 306 -0.91 3.16 10.90
CA LEU A 306 0.20 2.22 11.10
C LEU A 306 1.45 2.94 11.62
N LYS A 307 1.86 4.05 11.00
CA LYS A 307 3.03 4.82 11.45
C LYS A 307 2.83 5.42 12.84
N LYS A 308 1.62 5.91 13.14
CA LYS A 308 1.25 6.34 14.50
C LYS A 308 1.38 5.18 15.50
N ALA A 309 0.88 3.99 15.17
CA ALA A 309 0.98 2.81 16.04
C ALA A 309 2.46 2.43 16.29
N GLN A 310 3.32 2.49 15.27
CA GLN A 310 4.76 2.25 15.41
C GLN A 310 5.43 3.27 16.35
N ALA A 311 5.11 4.56 16.20
CA ALA A 311 5.61 5.60 17.10
C ALA A 311 5.16 5.38 18.56
N LEU A 312 3.89 5.02 18.77
CA LEU A 312 3.34 4.72 20.09
C LEU A 312 3.98 3.46 20.70
N MET A 313 4.28 2.44 19.90
CA MET A 313 5.03 1.26 20.37
C MET A 313 6.44 1.62 20.85
N SER A 314 7.14 2.50 20.13
CA SER A 314 8.47 2.97 20.54
C SER A 314 8.45 3.75 21.86
N GLN A 315 7.30 4.31 22.24
CA GLN A 315 7.06 4.95 23.53
C GLN A 315 6.43 4.00 24.58
N GLU A 316 6.33 2.71 24.29
CA GLU A 316 5.69 1.70 25.15
C GLU A 316 4.20 1.97 25.45
N LYS A 317 3.56 2.86 24.69
CA LYS A 317 2.12 3.18 24.79
C LYS A 317 1.28 2.12 24.05
N TYR A 318 1.42 0.86 24.46
CA TYR A 318 0.90 -0.30 23.73
C TYR A 318 -0.62 -0.30 23.53
N ASN A 319 -1.40 0.16 24.51
CA ASN A 319 -2.87 0.24 24.37
C ASN A 319 -3.30 1.24 23.29
N GLN A 320 -2.64 2.41 23.22
CA GLN A 320 -2.92 3.41 22.19
C GLN A 320 -2.44 2.96 20.81
N ALA A 321 -1.32 2.23 20.76
CA ALA A 321 -0.83 1.60 19.54
C ALA A 321 -1.84 0.55 19.02
N LEU A 322 -2.41 -0.25 19.92
CA LEU A 322 -3.44 -1.24 19.60
C LEU A 322 -4.70 -0.60 19.01
N GLU A 323 -5.16 0.52 19.60
CA GLU A 323 -6.28 1.27 19.02
C GLU A 323 -5.95 1.77 17.61
N SER A 324 -4.77 2.35 17.42
CA SER A 324 -4.33 2.89 16.13
C SER A 324 -4.25 1.81 15.05
N VAL A 325 -3.65 0.65 15.35
CA VAL A 325 -3.58 -0.45 14.37
C VAL A 325 -4.95 -1.07 14.07
N ASN A 326 -5.87 -1.12 15.05
CA ASN A 326 -7.24 -1.55 14.81
C ASN A 326 -7.95 -0.62 13.82
N ARG A 327 -7.79 0.70 13.95
CA ARG A 327 -8.32 1.67 12.97
C ARG A 327 -7.74 1.45 11.56
N ALA A 328 -6.46 1.09 11.45
CA ALA A 328 -5.88 0.74 10.15
C ALA A 328 -6.55 -0.51 9.54
N LEU A 329 -6.75 -1.55 10.35
CA LEU A 329 -7.40 -2.80 9.95
C LEU A 329 -8.87 -2.60 9.57
N ASP A 330 -9.60 -1.72 10.24
CA ASP A 330 -11.00 -1.38 9.91
C ASP A 330 -11.12 -0.78 8.49
N ILE A 331 -10.10 -0.05 8.02
CA ILE A 331 -10.08 0.54 6.68
C ILE A 331 -9.62 -0.49 5.65
N LYS A 332 -8.52 -1.19 5.94
CA LYS A 332 -7.95 -2.18 5.03
C LYS A 332 -7.19 -3.24 5.80
N THR A 333 -7.55 -4.50 5.60
CA THR A 333 -6.78 -5.62 6.12
C THR A 333 -5.53 -5.84 5.26
N LYS A 334 -4.34 -5.76 5.87
CA LYS A 334 -3.05 -6.15 5.28
C LYS A 334 -2.25 -7.01 6.26
N LYS A 335 -1.37 -7.86 5.71
CA LYS A 335 -0.41 -8.70 6.45
C LYS A 335 0.40 -7.88 7.46
N GLU A 336 0.96 -6.76 7.02
CA GLU A 336 1.80 -5.87 7.83
C GLU A 336 1.07 -5.33 9.07
N TYR A 337 -0.22 -5.01 8.93
CA TYR A 337 -1.01 -4.45 10.01
C TYR A 337 -1.37 -5.53 11.05
N LEU A 338 -1.72 -6.73 10.58
CA LEU A 338 -1.95 -7.89 11.44
C LEU A 338 -0.67 -8.29 12.19
N HIS A 339 0.47 -8.27 11.49
CA HIS A 339 1.77 -8.52 12.09
C HIS A 339 2.11 -7.50 13.19
N LEU A 340 1.90 -6.20 12.94
CA LEU A 340 2.11 -5.17 13.96
C LEU A 340 1.16 -5.35 15.15
N LYS A 341 -0.11 -5.65 14.91
CA LYS A 341 -1.09 -5.95 15.97
C LYS A 341 -0.64 -7.12 16.83
N GLY A 342 -0.18 -8.21 16.21
CA GLY A 342 0.42 -9.36 16.92
C GLY A 342 1.60 -8.94 17.80
N ALA A 343 2.52 -8.12 17.27
CA ALA A 343 3.67 -7.63 18.03
C ALA A 343 3.27 -6.73 19.21
N ILE A 344 2.20 -5.92 19.08
CA ILE A 344 1.65 -5.12 20.18
C ILE A 344 1.04 -6.04 21.26
N LEU A 345 0.24 -7.02 20.86
CA LEU A 345 -0.40 -7.98 21.76
C LEU A 345 0.62 -8.84 22.49
N HIS A 346 1.73 -9.19 21.83
CA HIS A 346 2.87 -9.86 22.44
C HIS A 346 3.43 -9.06 23.63
N LYS A 347 3.58 -7.74 23.47
CA LYS A 347 4.07 -6.84 24.53
C LYS A 347 3.05 -6.66 25.66
N LEU A 348 1.76 -6.72 25.33
CA LEU A 348 0.66 -6.70 26.32
C LEU A 348 0.46 -8.04 27.03
N GLY A 349 1.10 -9.12 26.59
CA GLY A 349 0.94 -10.47 27.16
C GLY A 349 -0.37 -11.18 26.77
N ASN A 350 -1.10 -10.68 25.77
CA ASN A 350 -2.33 -11.33 25.30
C ASN A 350 -2.00 -12.39 24.24
N SER A 351 -1.49 -13.53 24.69
CA SER A 351 -0.95 -14.58 23.80
C SER A 351 -2.00 -15.25 22.89
N GLN A 352 -3.27 -15.32 23.32
CA GLN A 352 -4.32 -15.91 22.49
C GLN A 352 -4.71 -14.99 21.32
N GLU A 353 -4.87 -13.69 21.56
CA GLU A 353 -5.13 -12.74 20.48
C GLU A 353 -3.91 -12.51 19.59
N GLU A 354 -2.69 -12.54 20.17
CA GLU A 354 -1.42 -12.54 19.43
C GLU A 354 -1.42 -13.66 18.38
N LEU A 355 -1.69 -14.90 18.81
CA LEU A 355 -1.77 -16.06 17.93
C LEU A 355 -2.82 -15.87 16.83
N ASN A 356 -4.01 -15.41 17.18
CA ASN A 356 -5.09 -15.20 16.19
C ASN A 356 -4.68 -14.18 15.11
N CYS A 357 -3.97 -13.11 15.49
CA CYS A 357 -3.48 -12.11 14.54
C CYS A 357 -2.43 -12.70 13.60
N TYR A 358 -1.48 -13.48 14.12
CA TYR A 358 -0.45 -14.12 13.29
C TYR A 358 -1.02 -15.21 12.38
N LEU A 359 -2.00 -15.99 12.84
CA LEU A 359 -2.72 -16.95 11.99
C LEU A 359 -3.49 -16.26 10.87
N ALA A 360 -4.14 -15.12 11.17
CA ALA A 360 -4.78 -14.31 10.13
C ALA A 360 -3.77 -13.75 9.12
N ALA A 361 -2.59 -13.33 9.58
CA ALA A 361 -1.51 -12.88 8.71
C ALA A 361 -0.95 -14.02 7.85
N HIS A 362 -0.81 -15.23 8.40
CA HIS A 362 -0.41 -16.43 7.69
C HIS A 362 -1.42 -16.82 6.61
N GLY A 363 -2.72 -16.64 6.86
CA GLY A 363 -3.75 -16.84 5.83
C GLY A 363 -3.61 -15.92 4.61
N LEU A 364 -2.96 -14.77 4.75
CA LEU A 364 -2.65 -13.86 3.64
C LEU A 364 -1.35 -14.20 2.92
N ASP A 365 -0.38 -14.77 3.64
CA ASP A 365 0.94 -15.15 3.10
C ASP A 365 1.49 -16.38 3.87
N PRO A 366 1.14 -17.60 3.43
CA PRO A 366 1.50 -18.82 4.14
C PRO A 366 3.00 -19.14 4.16
N ASN A 367 3.76 -18.58 3.20
CA ASN A 367 5.18 -18.88 2.99
C ASN A 367 6.12 -17.89 3.70
N SER A 368 5.60 -17.06 4.60
CA SER A 368 6.41 -16.09 5.33
C SER A 368 7.11 -16.73 6.54
N SER A 369 8.43 -16.89 6.45
CA SER A 369 9.30 -17.38 7.54
C SER A 369 9.04 -16.63 8.86
N SER A 370 9.05 -15.29 8.82
CA SER A 370 8.85 -14.45 10.01
C SER A 370 7.47 -14.62 10.66
N ILE A 371 6.41 -14.84 9.88
CA ILE A 371 5.07 -15.10 10.43
C ILE A 371 5.02 -16.48 11.08
N ASN A 372 5.56 -17.50 10.43
CA ASN A 372 5.62 -18.86 10.99
C ASN A 372 6.43 -18.89 12.29
N HIS A 373 7.57 -18.19 12.33
CA HIS A 373 8.35 -17.98 13.55
C HIS A 373 7.49 -17.38 14.68
N ASN A 374 6.78 -16.29 14.39
CA ASN A 374 5.96 -15.60 15.39
C ASN A 374 4.75 -16.43 15.86
N ILE A 375 4.14 -17.24 14.99
CA ILE A 375 3.12 -18.22 15.39
C ILE A 375 3.72 -19.24 16.37
N GLY A 376 4.92 -19.76 16.06
CA GLY A 376 5.64 -20.67 16.94
C GLY A 376 5.91 -20.06 18.32
N VAL A 377 6.35 -18.80 18.38
CA VAL A 377 6.56 -18.06 19.63
C VAL A 377 5.25 -17.88 20.41
N ALA A 378 4.16 -17.50 19.74
CA ALA A 378 2.85 -17.34 20.40
C ALA A 378 2.31 -18.68 20.96
N LEU A 379 2.45 -19.77 20.20
CA LEU A 379 2.07 -21.12 20.65
C LEU A 379 2.93 -21.61 21.82
N HIS A 380 4.24 -21.30 21.81
CA HIS A 380 5.13 -21.61 22.93
C HIS A 380 4.65 -20.97 24.23
N LYS A 381 4.28 -19.68 24.19
CA LYS A 381 3.74 -18.97 25.35
C LYS A 381 2.42 -19.55 25.87
N LEU A 382 1.62 -20.13 24.97
CA LEU A 382 0.38 -20.85 25.30
C LEU A 382 0.64 -22.31 25.72
N GLU A 383 1.90 -22.72 25.90
CA GLU A 383 2.33 -24.07 26.25
C GLU A 383 1.92 -25.15 25.22
N ARG A 384 1.56 -24.74 24.00
CA ARG A 384 1.20 -25.61 22.87
C ARG A 384 2.44 -26.03 22.09
N TYR A 385 3.37 -26.70 22.78
CA TYR A 385 4.73 -26.92 22.28
C TYR A 385 4.80 -27.72 20.99
N GLN A 386 3.98 -28.76 20.81
CA GLN A 386 4.04 -29.59 19.59
C GLN A 386 3.64 -28.79 18.34
N GLU A 387 2.60 -27.96 18.45
CA GLU A 387 2.18 -27.08 17.36
C GLU A 387 3.23 -25.99 17.10
N ALA A 388 3.82 -25.42 18.16
CA ALA A 388 4.90 -24.45 18.03
C ALA A 388 6.07 -25.00 17.21
N LEU A 389 6.48 -26.26 17.47
CA LEU A 389 7.55 -26.92 16.73
C LEU A 389 7.24 -27.08 15.25
N GLN A 390 5.99 -27.39 14.88
CA GLN A 390 5.59 -27.49 13.46
C GLN A 390 5.76 -26.15 12.73
N TYR A 391 5.40 -25.04 13.37
CA TYR A 391 5.56 -23.71 12.78
C TYR A 391 7.02 -23.24 12.76
N PHE A 392 7.83 -23.61 13.75
CA PHE A 392 9.28 -23.39 13.66
C PHE A 392 9.92 -24.20 12.53
N ASP A 393 9.50 -25.45 12.34
CA ASP A 393 9.96 -26.27 11.21
C ASP A 393 9.54 -25.67 9.87
N ALA A 394 8.31 -25.16 9.76
CA ALA A 394 7.83 -24.46 8.57
C ALA A 394 8.62 -23.16 8.30
N ALA A 395 8.99 -22.40 9.35
CA ALA A 395 9.84 -21.22 9.20
C ALA A 395 11.25 -21.60 8.71
N LEU A 396 11.86 -22.63 9.30
CA LEU A 396 13.19 -23.13 8.93
C LEU A 396 13.21 -23.83 7.57
N ALA A 397 12.07 -24.32 7.07
CA ALA A 397 11.97 -24.82 5.70
C ALA A 397 12.10 -23.70 4.65
N VAL A 398 11.70 -22.47 5.01
CA VAL A 398 11.80 -21.28 4.14
C VAL A 398 13.16 -20.59 4.33
N GLU A 399 13.60 -20.41 5.58
CA GLU A 399 14.89 -19.80 5.95
C GLU A 399 15.66 -20.75 6.89
N PRO A 400 16.43 -21.71 6.33
CA PRO A 400 17.15 -22.71 7.13
C PRO A 400 18.25 -22.13 8.03
N ASP A 401 18.76 -20.95 7.68
CA ASP A 401 19.87 -20.26 8.33
C ASP A 401 19.41 -19.18 9.32
N SER A 402 18.20 -19.30 9.87
CA SER A 402 17.65 -18.37 10.87
C SER A 402 18.07 -18.76 12.31
N PRO A 403 19.13 -18.16 12.89
CA PRO A 403 19.61 -18.53 14.22
C PRO A 403 18.60 -18.23 15.33
N ASP A 404 17.84 -17.13 15.20
CA ASP A 404 16.79 -16.77 16.15
C ASP A 404 15.66 -17.83 16.17
N THR A 405 15.28 -18.35 15.00
CA THR A 405 14.27 -19.43 14.89
C THR A 405 14.78 -20.75 15.46
N LEU A 406 16.04 -21.13 15.16
CA LEU A 406 16.67 -22.31 15.75
C LEU A 406 16.74 -22.22 17.28
N ASN A 407 17.11 -21.05 17.82
CA ASN A 407 17.14 -20.84 19.26
C ASN A 407 15.74 -20.93 19.88
N GLN A 408 14.71 -20.34 19.27
CA GLN A 408 13.32 -20.45 19.78
C GLN A 408 12.76 -21.87 19.70
N LYS A 409 13.11 -22.62 18.65
CA LYS A 409 12.82 -24.06 18.55
C LYS A 409 13.52 -24.83 19.68
N GLY A 410 14.79 -24.51 19.94
CA GLY A 410 15.56 -25.09 21.06
C GLY A 410 14.93 -24.80 22.43
N ILE A 411 14.50 -23.56 22.67
CA ILE A 411 13.78 -23.16 23.90
C ILE A 411 12.49 -23.97 24.05
N THR A 412 11.75 -24.16 22.96
CA THR A 412 10.50 -24.95 22.95
C THR A 412 10.76 -26.43 23.23
N LEU A 413 11.81 -27.01 22.64
CA LEU A 413 12.22 -28.38 22.91
C LEU A 413 12.69 -28.59 24.35
N LEU A 414 13.38 -27.59 24.91
CA LEU A 414 13.79 -27.59 26.32
C LEU A 414 12.57 -27.60 27.24
N ALA A 415 11.57 -26.75 26.98
CA ALA A 415 10.32 -26.70 27.72
C ALA A 415 9.51 -28.01 27.59
N SER A 416 9.52 -28.63 26.41
CA SER A 416 8.92 -29.95 26.17
C SER A 416 9.81 -31.13 26.59
N GLN A 417 10.85 -30.89 27.39
CA GLN A 417 11.78 -31.88 27.97
C GLN A 417 12.56 -32.73 26.95
N SER A 418 12.64 -32.29 25.70
CA SER A 418 13.41 -32.91 24.62
C SER A 418 14.84 -32.37 24.60
N TYR A 419 15.55 -32.54 25.71
CA TYR A 419 16.84 -31.88 26.00
C TYR A 419 17.92 -32.12 24.94
N GLN A 420 18.02 -33.33 24.38
CA GLN A 420 19.03 -33.63 23.36
C GLN A 420 18.78 -32.86 22.06
N LYS A 421 17.53 -32.83 21.58
CA LYS A 421 17.15 -32.06 20.39
C LYS A 421 17.26 -30.55 20.62
N ALA A 422 16.97 -30.10 21.84
CA ALA A 422 17.16 -28.70 22.23
C ALA A 422 18.64 -28.30 22.09
N LEU A 423 19.54 -29.15 22.60
CA LEU A 423 20.99 -28.94 22.50
C LEU A 423 21.45 -28.84 21.04
N GLU A 424 20.99 -29.74 20.16
CA GLU A 424 21.28 -29.72 18.71
C GLU A 424 20.81 -28.41 18.03
N CYS A 425 19.64 -27.89 18.42
CA CYS A 425 19.13 -26.62 17.91
C CYS A 425 20.00 -25.44 18.37
N PHE A 426 20.42 -25.41 19.64
CA PHE A 426 21.31 -24.36 20.14
C PHE A 426 22.70 -24.43 19.49
N ASP A 427 23.24 -25.63 19.28
CA ASP A 427 24.51 -25.81 18.57
C ASP A 427 24.42 -25.30 17.12
N SER A 428 23.30 -25.57 16.45
CA SER A 428 23.04 -25.10 15.10
C SER A 428 22.88 -23.57 15.07
N ALA A 429 22.13 -22.97 16.01
CA ALA A 429 22.00 -21.51 16.12
C ALA A 429 23.35 -20.82 16.33
N LEU A 430 24.20 -21.38 17.20
CA LEU A 430 25.54 -20.88 17.49
C LEU A 430 26.50 -21.01 16.31
N ALA A 431 26.33 -22.02 15.45
CA ALA A 431 27.13 -22.17 14.23
C ALA A 431 26.88 -21.05 13.22
N TYR A 432 25.66 -20.50 13.18
CA TYR A 432 25.32 -19.35 12.34
C TYR A 432 25.66 -18.01 12.99
N LYS A 433 25.35 -17.85 14.29
CA LYS A 433 25.60 -16.61 15.02
C LYS A 433 25.79 -16.87 16.50
N GLU A 434 26.96 -16.51 17.02
CA GLU A 434 27.19 -16.50 18.46
C GLU A 434 26.44 -15.33 19.12
N LYS A 435 25.63 -15.65 20.14
CA LYS A 435 25.01 -14.69 21.05
C LYS A 435 25.08 -15.23 22.49
N PRO A 436 25.26 -14.36 23.51
CA PRO A 436 25.28 -14.78 24.92
C PRO A 436 23.99 -15.49 25.34
N GLU A 437 22.85 -15.08 24.79
CA GLU A 437 21.54 -15.68 25.03
C GLU A 437 21.50 -17.16 24.61
N TYR A 438 22.05 -17.49 23.44
CA TYR A 438 22.05 -18.86 22.90
C TYR A 438 22.98 -19.77 23.70
N LEU A 439 24.17 -19.25 24.06
CA LEU A 439 25.12 -19.92 24.93
C LEU A 439 24.50 -20.22 26.30
N THR A 440 23.78 -19.25 26.86
CA THR A 440 23.06 -19.41 28.13
C THR A 440 21.99 -20.49 28.03
N ASN A 441 21.22 -20.53 26.94
CA ASN A 441 20.20 -21.56 26.72
C ASN A 441 20.81 -22.96 26.54
N LYS A 442 21.94 -23.05 25.82
CA LYS A 442 22.74 -24.27 25.70
C LYS A 442 23.23 -24.75 27.07
N ALA A 443 23.83 -23.87 27.88
CA ALA A 443 24.33 -24.20 29.22
C ALA A 443 23.21 -24.68 30.15
N LYS A 444 22.05 -24.01 30.13
CA LYS A 444 20.84 -24.47 30.85
C LYS A 444 20.43 -25.88 30.42
N THR A 445 20.44 -26.17 29.12
CA THR A 445 20.10 -27.50 28.58
C THR A 445 21.09 -28.57 29.00
N LEU A 446 22.40 -28.26 29.02
CA LEU A 446 23.45 -29.17 29.50
C LEU A 446 23.28 -29.53 30.97
N ASN A 447 22.81 -28.60 31.81
CA ASN A 447 22.48 -28.90 33.20
C ASN A 447 21.35 -29.94 33.33
N PHE A 448 20.29 -29.85 32.52
CA PHE A 448 19.24 -30.87 32.48
C PHE A 448 19.75 -32.23 31.99
N LEU A 449 20.76 -32.24 31.12
CA LEU A 449 21.47 -33.45 30.67
C LEU A 449 22.54 -33.96 31.67
N LYS A 450 22.66 -33.34 32.85
CA LYS A 450 23.68 -33.65 33.87
C LYS A 450 25.13 -33.45 33.40
N ARG A 451 25.36 -32.63 32.36
CA ARG A 451 26.67 -32.23 31.83
C ARG A 451 27.14 -30.92 32.48
N GLN A 452 27.20 -30.92 33.81
CA GLN A 452 27.40 -29.71 34.61
C GLN A 452 28.73 -29.00 34.36
N LYS A 453 29.80 -29.78 34.09
CA LYS A 453 31.13 -29.23 33.83
C LYS A 453 31.14 -28.37 32.56
N GLU A 454 30.57 -28.91 31.48
CA GLU A 454 30.46 -28.18 30.21
C GLU A 454 29.51 -26.97 30.31
N ALA A 455 28.45 -27.07 31.10
CA ALA A 455 27.58 -25.93 31.37
C ALA A 455 28.35 -24.81 32.11
N LEU A 456 29.15 -25.16 33.11
CA LEU A 456 29.97 -24.21 33.86
C LEU A 456 31.00 -23.52 32.96
N ASP A 457 31.70 -24.28 32.11
CA ASP A 457 32.67 -23.73 31.16
C ASP A 457 32.01 -22.68 30.23
N ILE A 458 30.77 -22.93 29.78
CA ILE A 458 30.02 -21.98 28.96
C ILE A 458 29.60 -20.74 29.77
N PHE A 459 29.14 -20.89 31.02
CA PHE A 459 28.80 -19.74 31.85
C PHE A 459 30.01 -18.86 32.16
N GLU A 460 31.17 -19.46 32.44
CA GLU A 460 32.43 -18.74 32.62
C GLU A 460 32.86 -18.02 31.34
N TYR A 461 32.71 -18.66 30.18
CA TYR A 461 32.96 -18.04 28.89
C TYR A 461 32.04 -16.84 28.64
N VAL A 462 30.73 -16.97 28.92
CA VAL A 462 29.77 -15.87 28.75
C VAL A 462 30.10 -14.70 29.67
N SER A 463 30.33 -14.96 30.96
CA SER A 463 30.67 -13.92 31.95
C SER A 463 31.97 -13.19 31.58
N LYS A 464 32.99 -13.91 31.13
CA LYS A 464 34.28 -13.32 30.75
C LYS A 464 34.21 -12.44 29.52
N ASN A 465 33.42 -12.82 28.51
CA ASN A 465 33.42 -12.15 27.20
C ASN A 465 32.29 -11.14 27.03
N TYR A 466 31.19 -11.27 27.78
CA TYR A 466 29.99 -10.45 27.60
C TYR A 466 29.63 -9.60 28.85
N GLY A 467 30.27 -9.83 29.99
CA GLY A 467 30.24 -8.90 31.14
C GLY A 467 28.88 -8.69 31.81
N GLU A 468 27.90 -9.57 31.55
CA GLU A 468 26.58 -9.58 32.21
C GLU A 468 26.58 -10.35 33.54
#